data_AF-A0A383A4I9-F1
#
_entry.id   AF-A0A383A4I9-F1
#
_cell.length_a   1.000
_cell.length_b   1.000
_cell.length_c   1.000
_cell.angle_alpha   90.00
_cell.angle_beta   90.00
_cell.angle_gamma   90.00
#
_symmetry.space_group_name_H-M   'P 1'
#
loop_
_entity.id
_entity.type
_entity.pdbx_description
1 polymer ?
#
loop_
_entity_poly.entity_id
_entity_poly.type
_entity_poly.pdbx_seq_one_letter_code
_entity_poly.pdbx_strand_id
1 'polypeptide(L)'
;MDHEIKTKPVLFFKKTNPPVFIASVIIMLIFILAVTLFTSPSKSFFDAVQSIIVKNFSWVFTVSSILFLVFVLFILFSPYGRIRLGQPDEKPEFGYT
;
A
#
# COMPACT_ATOMS: atom_id res chain seq x y z
N MET A 1 -31.78 -6.89 -26.93
CA MET A 1 -31.08 -6.63 -28.20
C MET A 1 -30.82 -5.13 -28.23
N ASP A 2 -29.66 -4.52 -28.01
CA ASP A 2 -28.25 -4.93 -27.91
C ASP A 2 -27.57 -3.80 -27.11
N HIS A 3 -27.18 -4.03 -25.86
CA HIS A 3 -26.41 -3.02 -25.13
C HIS A 3 -24.94 -3.21 -25.50
N GLU A 4 -24.53 -2.58 -26.60
CA GLU A 4 -23.13 -2.47 -27.00
C GLU A 4 -22.32 -1.76 -25.91
N ILE A 5 -21.65 -2.55 -25.06
CA ILE A 5 -20.65 -2.04 -24.12
C ILE A 5 -19.46 -1.56 -24.93
N LYS A 6 -19.38 -0.24 -25.13
CA LYS A 6 -18.28 0.44 -25.79
C LYS A 6 -17.02 0.36 -24.91
N THR A 7 -16.30 -0.75 -24.98
CA THR A 7 -15.01 -0.93 -24.30
C THR A 7 -13.99 0.02 -24.90
N LYS A 8 -13.73 1.15 -24.23
CA LYS A 8 -12.61 2.04 -24.57
C LYS A 8 -11.33 1.21 -24.46
N PRO A 9 -10.46 1.18 -25.50
CA PRO A 9 -9.18 0.50 -25.40
C PRO A 9 -8.44 1.11 -24.22
N VAL A 10 -8.18 0.29 -23.22
CA VAL A 10 -7.43 0.66 -22.02
C VAL A 10 -5.97 0.85 -22.42
N LEU A 11 -5.69 1.98 -23.07
CA LEU A 11 -4.32 2.47 -23.19
C LEU A 11 -3.92 2.86 -21.76
N PHE A 12 -3.19 1.96 -21.09
CA PHE A 12 -2.77 2.03 -19.68
C PHE A 12 -2.20 3.41 -19.27
N PHE A 13 -1.68 4.16 -20.25
CA PHE A 13 -1.10 5.49 -20.10
C PHE A 13 -2.12 6.65 -20.06
N LYS A 14 -3.41 6.44 -20.35
CA LYS A 14 -4.41 7.53 -20.41
C LYS A 14 -4.93 7.99 -19.03
N LYS A 15 -4.73 7.21 -17.97
CA LYS A 15 -5.16 7.53 -16.59
C LYS A 15 -4.01 7.70 -15.58
N THR A 16 -2.77 7.74 -16.06
CA THR A 16 -1.60 7.86 -15.19
C THR A 16 -1.10 9.29 -15.22
N ASN A 17 -0.77 9.86 -14.06
CA ASN A 17 -0.10 11.16 -13.98
C ASN A 17 1.34 11.02 -14.53
N PRO A 18 1.62 11.48 -15.76
CA PRO A 18 2.87 11.11 -16.44
C PRO A 18 4.14 11.59 -15.71
N PRO A 19 4.19 12.80 -15.12
CA PRO A 19 5.29 13.24 -14.26
C PRO A 19 5.62 12.28 -13.11
N VAL A 20 4.62 11.83 -12.36
CA VAL A 20 4.83 10.96 -11.18
C VAL A 20 5.29 9.57 -11.60
N PHE A 21 4.73 9.05 -12.69
CA PHE A 21 5.09 7.74 -13.22
C PHE A 21 6.54 7.71 -13.72
N ILE A 22 6.92 8.70 -14.54
CA ILE A 22 8.28 8.78 -15.09
C ILE A 22 9.30 8.98 -13.98
N ALA A 23 9.02 9.88 -13.02
CA ALA A 23 9.90 10.10 -11.87
C ALA A 23 10.11 8.80 -11.06
N SER A 24 9.03 8.07 -10.76
CA SER A 24 9.10 6.81 -10.00
C SER A 24 9.90 5.74 -10.74
N VAL A 25 9.70 5.60 -12.06
CA VAL A 25 10.43 4.63 -12.89
C VAL A 25 11.91 4.96 -12.96
N ILE A 26 12.28 6.24 -13.12
CA ILE A 26 13.69 6.66 -13.17
C ILE A 26 14.39 6.35 -11.84
N ILE A 27 13.77 6.70 -10.71
CA ILE A 27 14.33 6.43 -9.38
C ILE A 27 14.50 4.93 -9.17
N MET A 28 13.48 4.14 -9.51
CA MET A 28 13.52 2.68 -9.42
C MET A 28 14.66 2.08 -10.26
N LEU A 29 14.81 2.49 -11.52
CA LEU A 29 15.86 1.98 -12.42
C LEU A 29 17.27 2.32 -11.90
N ILE A 30 17.48 3.56 -11.45
CA ILE A 30 18.75 3.98 -10.86
C ILE A 30 19.08 3.13 -9.63
N PHE A 31 18.10 2.92 -8.76
CA PHE A 31 18.27 2.12 -7.54
C PHE A 31 18.63 0.67 -7.86
N ILE A 32 17.92 0.03 -8.80
CA ILE A 32 18.19 -1.35 -9.22
C ILE A 32 19.59 -1.48 -9.81
N LEU A 33 19.97 -0.57 -10.72
CA LEU A 33 21.30 -0.59 -11.34
C LEU A 33 22.41 -0.41 -10.30
N ALA A 34 22.25 0.52 -9.37
CA ALA A 34 23.23 0.75 -8.31
C ALA A 34 23.43 -0.50 -7.42
N VAL A 35 22.34 -1.13 -6.97
CA VAL A 35 22.40 -2.31 -6.09
C VAL A 35 22.95 -3.54 -6.83
N THR A 36 22.62 -3.70 -8.10
CA THR A 36 23.04 -4.85 -8.91
C THR A 36 24.53 -4.77 -9.28
N LEU A 37 25.02 -3.59 -9.65
CA LEU A 37 26.42 -3.39 -10.04
C LEU A 37 27.38 -3.37 -8.84
N PHE A 38 26.93 -2.94 -7.66
CA PHE A 38 27.76 -2.77 -6.47
C PHE A 38 27.24 -3.56 -5.26
N THR A 39 27.10 -4.88 -5.39
CA THR A 39 26.44 -5.74 -4.39
C THR A 39 27.07 -5.68 -2.98
N SER A 40 28.40 -5.72 -2.88
CA SER A 40 29.10 -5.77 -1.58
C SER A 40 28.90 -4.50 -0.72
N PRO A 41 29.18 -3.28 -1.22
CA PRO A 41 28.92 -2.06 -0.45
C PRO A 41 27.42 -1.81 -0.23
N SER A 42 26.55 -2.16 -1.21
CA SER A 42 25.10 -2.04 -1.03
C SER A 42 24.60 -2.90 0.12
N LYS A 43 25.07 -4.15 0.25
CA LYS A 43 24.69 -5.03 1.36
C LYS A 43 25.07 -4.43 2.71
N SER A 44 26.33 -4.01 2.88
CA SER A 44 26.78 -3.39 4.13
C SER A 44 26.01 -2.12 4.46
N PHE A 45 25.64 -1.32 3.45
CA PHE A 45 24.83 -0.12 3.64
C PHE A 45 23.42 -0.48 4.11
N PHE A 46 22.74 -1.43 3.46
CA PHE A 46 21.41 -1.88 3.88
C PHE A 46 21.40 -2.48 5.27
N ASP A 47 22.41 -3.30 5.62
CA ASP A 47 22.53 -3.89 6.95
C ASP A 47 22.72 -2.82 8.04
N ALA A 48 23.54 -1.79 7.77
CA ALA A 48 23.72 -0.67 8.67
C ALA A 48 22.43 0.14 8.87
N VAL A 49 21.74 0.48 7.78
CA VAL A 49 20.46 1.20 7.83
C VAL A 49 19.39 0.37 8.56
N GLN A 50 19.27 -0.92 8.24
CA GLN A 50 18.35 -1.83 8.92
C GLN A 50 18.64 -1.88 10.42
N SER A 51 19.90 -2.03 10.82
CA SER A 51 20.30 -2.07 12.23
C SER A 51 19.90 -0.80 12.97
N ILE A 52 20.08 0.38 12.37
CA ILE A 52 19.66 1.67 12.94
C ILE A 52 18.15 1.73 13.10
N ILE A 53 17.38 1.33 12.07
CA ILE A 53 15.92 1.33 12.10
C ILE A 53 15.43 0.36 13.18
N VAL A 54 15.91 -0.88 13.19
CA VAL A 54 15.49 -1.88 14.19
C VAL A 54 15.84 -1.41 15.60
N LYS A 55 17.06 -0.94 15.83
CA LYS A 55 17.49 -0.48 17.17
C LYS A 55 16.63 0.66 17.72
N ASN A 56 16.24 1.63 16.87
CA ASN A 56 15.56 2.83 17.35
C ASN A 56 14.03 2.79 17.19
N PHE A 57 13.51 2.14 16.14
CA PHE A 57 12.08 2.13 15.78
C PHE A 57 11.35 0.83 16.10
N SER A 58 12.05 -0.26 16.47
CA SER A 58 11.40 -1.55 16.76
C SER A 58 10.34 -1.45 17.87
N TRP A 59 10.61 -0.68 18.93
CA TRP A 59 9.66 -0.50 20.02
C TRP A 59 8.42 0.27 19.57
N VAL A 60 8.57 1.32 18.76
CA VAL A 60 7.45 2.08 18.18
C VAL A 60 6.61 1.17 17.31
N PHE A 61 7.23 0.41 16.40
CA PHE A 61 6.53 -0.50 15.50
C PHE A 61 5.74 -1.57 16.28
N THR A 62 6.34 -2.13 17.34
CA THR A 62 5.70 -3.15 18.18
C THR A 62 4.51 -2.57 18.94
N VAL A 63 4.69 -1.43 19.61
CA VAL A 63 3.62 -0.76 20.36
C VAL A 63 2.51 -0.31 19.42
N SER A 64 2.83 0.27 18.26
CA SER A 64 1.85 0.66 17.25
C SER A 64 1.08 -0.53 16.73
N SER A 65 1.72 -1.67 16.45
CA SER A 65 1.04 -2.88 15.98
C SER A 65 0.05 -3.41 17.02
N ILE A 66 0.44 -3.46 18.29
CA ILE A 66 -0.46 -3.83 19.40
C ILE A 66 -1.59 -2.81 19.54
N LEU A 67 -1.28 -1.51 19.45
CA LEU A 67 -2.26 -0.44 19.51
C LEU A 67 -3.30 -0.56 18.38
N PHE A 68 -2.87 -0.79 17.14
CA PHE A 68 -3.77 -0.99 16.01
C PHE A 68 -4.63 -2.24 16.18
N LEU A 69 -4.07 -3.34 16.70
CA LEU A 69 -4.84 -4.55 17.00
C LEU A 69 -5.92 -4.26 18.05
N VAL A 70 -5.55 -3.64 19.17
CA VAL A 70 -6.48 -3.25 20.23
C VAL A 70 -7.52 -2.27 19.70
N PHE A 71 -7.14 -1.33 18.84
CA PHE A 71 -8.03 -0.36 18.22
C PHE A 71 -9.08 -1.02 17.31
N VAL A 72 -8.67 -1.97 16.47
CA VAL A 72 -9.61 -2.73 15.62
C VAL A 72 -10.54 -3.60 16.47
N LEU A 73 -10.02 -4.27 17.50
CA LEU A 73 -10.85 -5.03 18.44
C LEU A 73 -11.82 -4.12 19.20
N PHE A 74 -11.38 -2.93 19.59
CA PHE A 74 -12.24 -1.92 20.21
C PHE A 74 -13.38 -1.54 19.28
N ILE A 75 -13.09 -1.19 18.01
CA ILE A 75 -14.13 -0.88 17.03
C ILE A 75 -15.10 -2.05 16.87
N LEU A 76 -14.59 -3.28 16.76
CA LEU A 76 -15.37 -4.50 16.59
C LEU A 76 -16.41 -4.71 17.71
N PHE A 77 -16.01 -4.54 18.98
CA PHE A 77 -16.91 -4.71 20.12
C PHE A 77 -17.71 -3.44 20.48
N SER A 78 -17.27 -2.27 20.03
CA SER A 78 -17.95 -0.99 20.27
C SER A 78 -19.22 -0.84 19.43
N PRO A 79 -20.13 0.08 19.79
CA PRO A 79 -21.27 0.45 18.94
C PRO A 79 -20.86 0.97 17.55
N TYR A 80 -19.63 1.46 17.38
CA TYR A 80 -19.13 1.96 16.09
C TYR A 80 -18.96 0.85 15.05
N GLY A 81 -18.74 -0.41 15.46
CA GLY A 81 -18.66 -1.55 14.55
C GLY A 81 -19.97 -1.86 13.82
N ARG A 82 -21.10 -1.29 14.25
CA ARG A 82 -22.41 -1.47 13.60
C ARG A 82 -22.68 -0.47 12.48
N ILE A 83 -21.82 0.55 12.32
CA ILE A 83 -21.99 1.59 11.31
C ILE A 83 -21.64 1.00 9.94
N ARG A 84 -22.58 1.11 9.00
CA ARG A 84 -22.36 0.72 7.61
C ARG A 84 -21.58 1.82 6.89
N LEU A 85 -20.50 1.44 6.20
CA LEU A 85 -19.69 2.35 5.38
C LEU A 85 -20.36 2.52 4.01
N GLY A 86 -21.41 3.35 3.96
CA GLY A 86 -22.21 3.59 2.77
C GLY A 86 -23.42 4.47 3.09
N GLN A 87 -24.35 4.61 2.15
CA GLN A 87 -25.62 5.26 2.47
C GLN A 87 -26.45 4.37 3.42
N PRO A 88 -27.35 4.95 4.25
CA PRO A 88 -28.12 4.19 5.23
C PRO A 88 -28.87 2.96 4.66
N ASP A 89 -29.33 3.08 3.42
CA ASP A 89 -30.12 2.06 2.72
C ASP A 89 -29.32 1.26 1.68
N GLU A 90 -28.00 1.46 1.61
CA GLU A 90 -27.13 0.78 0.65
C GLU A 90 -26.89 -0.68 1.03
N LYS A 91 -27.04 -1.58 0.06
CA LYS A 91 -26.78 -3.02 0.22
C LYS A 91 -25.31 -3.31 -0.13
N PRO A 92 -24.70 -4.37 0.43
CA PRO A 92 -23.34 -4.77 0.06
C PRO A 92 -23.20 -4.97 -1.45
N GLU A 93 -22.18 -4.36 -2.05
CA GLU A 93 -21.90 -4.47 -3.49
C GLU A 93 -21.47 -5.89 -3.89
N PHE A 94 -20.87 -6.62 -2.94
CA PHE A 94 -20.39 -7.99 -3.13
C PHE A 94 -21.10 -8.95 -2.17
N GLY A 95 -21.53 -10.11 -2.67
CA GLY A 95 -22.11 -11.20 -1.88
C GLY A 95 -21.05 -12.11 -1.25
N TYR A 96 -21.46 -12.96 -0.30
CA TYR A 96 -20.57 -13.88 0.43
C TYR A 96 -20.37 -15.24 -0.27
N THR A 97 -20.52 -15.30 -1.60
CA THR A 97 -20.45 -16.54 -2.40
C THR A 97 -19.01 -16.92 -2.72
#